data_AF-A0A800DPV2-F1
#
_entry.id   AF-A0A800DPV2-F1
#
_cell.length_a   1.000
_cell.length_b   1.000
_cell.length_c   1.000
_cell.angle_alpha   90.00
_cell.angle_beta   90.00
_cell.angle_gamma   90.00
#
_symmetry.space_group_name_H-M   'P 1'
#
loop_
_entity.id
_entity.type
_entity.pdbx_description
1 polymer ?
#
loop_
_entity_poly.entity_id
_entity_poly.type
_entity_poly.pdbx_seq_one_letter_code
_entity_poly.pdbx_strand_id
1 'polypeptide(L)'
;MRVLFSPLGMSYGSLFSAIVLTKPDHVVVITSKRAAANIPQVVEQAKPYHPNFTLEYHTLADPFTGFLEGRTLAKSLARKAGDENIANLVGGTTALQDAVKCLSDLIGAREVAVIDRRPIEEQRANPFFVGELVEVLPMR
;
A
#
# COMPACT_ATOMS: atom_id res chain seq x y z
N MET A 1 5.02 -9.10 -14.85
CA MET A 1 4.39 -7.88 -14.28
C MET A 1 4.49 -7.93 -12.76
N ARG A 2 5.16 -6.95 -12.16
CA ARG A 2 5.28 -6.76 -10.72
C ARG A 2 4.14 -5.89 -10.20
N VAL A 3 3.37 -6.41 -9.24
CA VAL A 3 2.21 -5.73 -8.65
C VAL A 3 2.46 -5.42 -7.18
N LEU A 4 2.30 -4.16 -6.79
CA LEU A 4 2.30 -3.73 -5.40
C LEU A 4 0.87 -3.56 -4.90
N PHE A 5 0.53 -4.27 -3.84
CA PHE A 5 -0.69 -4.07 -3.05
C PHE A 5 -0.33 -3.29 -1.79
N SER A 6 -1.01 -2.18 -1.54
CA SER A 6 -0.70 -1.34 -0.38
C SER A 6 -1.96 -0.72 0.23
N PRO A 7 -2.08 -0.67 1.57
CA PRO A 7 -3.05 0.17 2.21
C PRO A 7 -2.62 1.64 2.07
N LEU A 8 -3.57 2.56 2.15
CA LEU A 8 -3.29 4.01 2.21
C LEU A 8 -4.14 4.68 3.28
N GLY A 9 -3.46 5.48 4.11
CA GLY A 9 -4.09 6.31 5.14
C GLY A 9 -3.83 7.79 4.92
N MET A 10 -4.07 8.57 5.96
CA MET A 10 -3.75 10.01 5.95
C MET A 10 -2.25 10.29 6.00
N SER A 11 -1.46 9.37 6.56
CA SER A 11 0.00 9.38 6.43
C SER A 11 0.39 8.59 5.17
N TYR A 12 0.53 9.29 4.04
CA TYR A 12 0.69 8.67 2.72
C TYR A 12 2.14 8.46 2.27
N GLY A 13 3.12 8.80 3.13
CA GLY A 13 4.55 8.55 2.87
C GLY A 13 4.91 7.07 2.75
N SER A 14 4.15 6.17 3.41
CA SER A 14 4.37 4.72 3.28
C SER A 14 4.11 4.21 1.86
N LEU A 15 3.06 4.70 1.19
CA LEU A 15 2.77 4.35 -0.20
C LEU A 15 3.85 4.90 -1.14
N PHE A 16 4.25 6.16 -0.96
CA PHE A 16 5.34 6.77 -1.74
C PHE A 16 6.62 5.93 -1.66
N SER A 17 7.07 5.65 -0.43
CA SER A 17 8.26 4.84 -0.18
C SER A 17 8.11 3.42 -0.74
N ALA A 18 6.96 2.77 -0.58
CA ALA A 18 6.72 1.44 -1.13
C ALA A 18 6.88 1.43 -2.67
N ILE A 19 6.34 2.42 -3.37
CA ILE A 19 6.48 2.55 -4.83
C ILE A 19 7.94 2.74 -5.21
N VAL A 20 8.65 3.67 -4.56
CA VAL A 20 10.04 4.02 -4.87
C VAL A 20 10.98 2.83 -4.63
N LEU A 21 10.81 2.12 -3.51
CA LEU A 21 11.71 1.04 -3.09
C LEU A 21 11.45 -0.28 -3.83
N THR A 22 10.23 -0.52 -4.31
CA THR A 22 9.86 -1.78 -4.97
C THR A 22 9.77 -1.69 -6.49
N LYS A 23 9.62 -0.47 -7.03
CA LYS A 23 9.48 -0.17 -8.47
C LYS A 23 8.49 -1.11 -9.18
N PRO A 24 7.21 -1.12 -8.79
CA PRO A 24 6.21 -2.02 -9.36
C PRO A 24 5.73 -1.52 -10.72
N ASP A 25 5.29 -2.42 -11.61
CA ASP A 25 4.66 -2.06 -12.88
C ASP A 25 3.22 -1.54 -12.67
N HIS A 26 2.54 -2.13 -11.67
CA HIS A 26 1.17 -1.78 -11.30
C HIS A 26 1.02 -1.67 -9.79
N VAL A 27 0.25 -0.68 -9.34
CA VAL A 27 -0.03 -0.41 -7.92
C VAL A 27 -1.52 -0.50 -7.69
N VAL A 28 -1.94 -1.36 -6.76
CA VAL A 28 -3.33 -1.51 -6.31
C VAL A 28 -3.42 -1.03 -4.87
N VAL A 29 -4.16 0.06 -4.66
CA VAL A 29 -4.30 0.68 -3.34
C VAL A 29 -5.65 0.35 -2.71
N ILE A 30 -5.65 -0.11 -1.46
CA ILE A 30 -6.87 -0.21 -0.63
C ILE A 30 -6.89 0.96 0.35
N THR A 31 -7.94 1.79 0.32
CA THR A 31 -7.95 3.08 1.04
C THR A 31 -9.34 3.47 1.54
N SER A 32 -9.46 4.65 2.12
CA SER A 32 -10.75 5.32 2.37
C SER A 32 -11.01 6.39 1.31
N LYS A 33 -12.27 6.80 1.12
CA LYS A 33 -12.60 7.94 0.24
C LYS A 33 -11.80 9.21 0.56
N ARG A 34 -11.60 9.49 1.84
CA ARG A 34 -10.84 10.66 2.30
C ARG A 34 -9.35 10.56 1.94
N ALA A 35 -8.73 9.42 2.19
CA ALA A 35 -7.30 9.24 1.95
C ALA A 35 -6.98 9.11 0.44
N ALA A 36 -7.92 8.66 -0.38
CA ALA A 36 -7.78 8.59 -1.84
C ALA A 36 -7.45 9.95 -2.49
N ALA A 37 -7.89 11.07 -1.89
CA ALA A 37 -7.56 12.41 -2.36
C ALA A 37 -6.05 12.71 -2.36
N ASN A 38 -5.25 11.94 -1.61
CA ASN A 38 -3.80 12.08 -1.56
C ASN A 38 -3.06 11.26 -2.63
N ILE A 39 -3.75 10.42 -3.41
CA ILE A 39 -3.09 9.57 -4.42
C ILE A 39 -2.41 10.39 -5.54
N PRO A 40 -3.03 11.44 -6.12
CA PRO A 40 -2.41 12.19 -7.21
C PRO A 40 -1.03 12.75 -6.84
N GLN A 41 -0.91 13.36 -5.64
CA GLN A 41 0.37 13.88 -5.15
C GLN A 41 1.41 12.78 -4.90
N VAL A 42 1.01 11.61 -4.39
CA VAL A 42 1.94 10.48 -4.22
C VAL A 42 2.47 10.02 -5.57
N VAL A 43 1.60 9.90 -6.58
CA VAL A 43 2.00 9.52 -7.94
C VAL A 43 2.95 10.55 -8.55
N GLU A 44 2.61 11.84 -8.43
CA GLU A 44 3.44 12.94 -8.92
C GLU A 44 4.86 12.89 -8.33
N GLN A 45 4.97 12.68 -7.01
CA GLN A 45 6.25 12.65 -6.32
C GLN A 45 7.03 11.35 -6.55
N ALA A 46 6.35 10.23 -6.86
CA ALA A 46 7.00 8.97 -7.17
C ALA A 46 7.55 8.90 -8.60
N LYS A 47 6.93 9.61 -9.57
CA LYS A 47 7.33 9.60 -10.99
C LYS A 47 8.80 9.89 -11.26
N PRO A 48 9.46 10.86 -10.59
CA PRO A 48 10.91 11.09 -10.73
C PRO A 48 11.78 9.86 -10.43
N TYR A 49 11.33 8.97 -9.54
CA TYR A 49 12.06 7.76 -9.15
C TYR A 49 11.67 6.54 -10.00
N HIS A 50 10.41 6.52 -10.44
CA HIS A 50 9.82 5.41 -11.20
C HIS A 50 8.70 5.95 -12.13
N PRO A 51 9.01 6.28 -13.39
CA PRO A 51 8.08 7.02 -14.25
C PRO A 51 6.97 6.17 -14.90
N ASN A 52 7.19 4.85 -15.03
CA ASN A 52 6.39 3.98 -15.90
C ASN A 52 5.55 2.95 -15.11
N PHE A 53 4.83 3.38 -14.09
CA PHE A 53 3.85 2.54 -13.39
C PHE A 53 2.42 3.04 -13.61
N THR A 54 1.48 2.11 -13.45
CA THR A 54 0.05 2.41 -13.41
C THR A 54 -0.48 2.22 -11.99
N LEU A 55 -1.53 2.95 -11.62
CA LEU A 55 -2.13 2.86 -10.29
C LEU A 55 -3.65 2.82 -10.40
N GLU A 56 -4.27 1.87 -9.69
CA GLU A 56 -5.70 1.87 -9.39
C GLU A 56 -5.94 1.85 -7.87
N TYR A 57 -7.11 2.29 -7.43
CA TYR A 57 -7.46 2.27 -6.01
C TYR A 57 -8.90 1.86 -5.77
N HIS A 58 -9.12 1.26 -4.61
CA HIS A 58 -10.41 0.80 -4.12
C HIS A 58 -10.64 1.33 -2.72
N THR A 59 -11.86 1.82 -2.45
CA THR A 59 -12.20 2.42 -1.17
C THR A 59 -13.04 1.47 -0.33
N LEU A 60 -12.75 1.37 0.97
CA LEU A 60 -13.72 0.88 1.94
C LEU A 60 -14.70 1.99 2.35
N ALA A 61 -15.96 1.61 2.55
CA ALA A 61 -16.99 2.48 3.09
C ALA A 61 -16.69 2.83 4.56
N ASP A 62 -16.32 1.83 5.36
CA ASP A 62 -15.82 2.04 6.72
C ASP A 62 -14.35 1.58 6.84
N PRO A 63 -13.38 2.51 6.80
CA PRO A 63 -11.98 2.15 6.94
C PRO A 63 -11.60 1.75 8.37
N PHE A 64 -12.41 2.00 9.41
CA PHE A 64 -12.05 1.70 10.78
C PHE A 64 -12.51 0.30 11.21
N THR A 65 -13.71 -0.10 10.80
CA THR A 65 -14.31 -1.39 11.23
C THR A 65 -14.70 -2.32 10.08
N GLY A 66 -14.51 -1.91 8.82
CA GLY A 66 -14.87 -2.66 7.62
C GLY A 66 -13.98 -3.87 7.31
N PHE A 67 -13.65 -4.71 8.29
CA PHE A 67 -12.82 -5.91 8.09
C PHE A 67 -13.47 -6.90 7.11
N LEU A 68 -14.77 -7.17 7.25
CA LEU A 68 -15.47 -8.08 6.34
C LEU A 68 -15.54 -7.51 4.91
N GLU A 69 -15.81 -6.22 4.78
CA GLU A 69 -15.78 -5.48 3.51
C GLU A 69 -14.39 -5.60 2.87
N GLY A 70 -13.34 -5.30 3.64
CA GLY A 70 -11.95 -5.38 3.22
C GLY A 70 -11.52 -6.77 2.76
N ARG A 71 -11.87 -7.83 3.50
CA ARG A 71 -11.58 -9.21 3.11
C ARG A 71 -12.36 -9.66 1.88
N THR A 72 -13.59 -9.18 1.71
CA THR A 72 -14.39 -9.43 0.50
C THR A 72 -13.76 -8.76 -0.72
N LEU A 73 -13.35 -7.50 -0.55
CA LEU A 73 -12.59 -6.76 -1.57
C LEU A 73 -11.28 -7.48 -1.90
N ALA A 74 -10.51 -7.92 -0.90
CA ALA A 74 -9.27 -8.67 -1.07
C ALA A 74 -9.46 -9.91 -1.96
N LYS A 75 -10.47 -10.74 -1.69
CA LYS A 75 -10.80 -11.89 -2.57
C LYS A 75 -11.04 -11.47 -4.01
N SER A 76 -11.73 -10.35 -4.21
CA SER A 76 -11.98 -9.83 -5.55
C SER A 76 -10.68 -9.35 -6.23
N LEU A 77 -9.77 -8.73 -5.47
CA LEU A 77 -8.51 -8.18 -5.98
C LEU A 77 -7.44 -9.26 -6.20
N ALA A 78 -7.58 -10.46 -5.67
CA ALA A 78 -6.66 -11.58 -5.93
C ALA A 78 -6.49 -11.86 -7.44
N ARG A 79 -7.51 -11.61 -8.26
CA ARG A 79 -7.44 -11.73 -9.73
C ARG A 79 -6.50 -10.72 -10.41
N LYS A 80 -6.04 -9.71 -9.66
CA LYS A 80 -5.09 -8.68 -10.12
C LYS A 80 -3.64 -9.06 -9.85
N ALA A 81 -3.38 -10.24 -9.28
CA ALA A 81 -2.04 -10.75 -9.09
C ALA A 81 -1.27 -10.80 -10.42
N GLY A 82 -0.01 -10.40 -10.39
CA GLY A 82 0.93 -10.56 -11.48
C GLY A 82 1.89 -11.73 -11.24
N ASP A 83 2.98 -11.73 -11.99
CA ASP A 83 4.06 -12.73 -11.85
C ASP A 83 4.84 -12.55 -10.55
N GLU A 84 4.99 -11.29 -10.11
CA GLU A 84 5.63 -10.93 -8.84
C GLU A 84 4.68 -10.05 -8.03
N ASN A 85 4.26 -10.53 -6.85
CA ASN A 85 3.31 -9.83 -6.00
C ASN A 85 4.00 -9.34 -4.73
N ILE A 86 3.82 -8.08 -4.39
CA ILE A 86 4.37 -7.44 -3.20
C ILE A 86 3.22 -6.87 -2.39
N ALA A 87 3.17 -7.16 -1.10
CA ALA A 87 2.18 -6.62 -0.18
C ALA A 87 2.87 -5.73 0.86
N ASN A 88 2.64 -4.41 0.78
CA ASN A 88 3.04 -3.50 1.85
C ASN A 88 2.02 -3.59 2.99
N LEU A 89 2.46 -3.95 4.19
CA LEU A 89 1.59 -4.13 5.35
C LEU A 89 1.37 -2.84 6.15
N VAL A 90 2.03 -1.73 5.77
CA VAL A 90 2.05 -0.49 6.57
C VAL A 90 1.37 0.68 5.87
N GLY A 91 0.52 1.38 6.62
CA GLY A 91 -0.25 2.53 6.16
C GLY A 91 -1.75 2.30 6.40
N GLY A 92 -2.55 3.36 6.30
CA GLY A 92 -3.97 3.22 6.55
C GLY A 92 -4.30 2.90 8.01
N THR A 93 -5.56 2.54 8.21
CA THR A 93 -6.10 1.98 9.45
C THR A 93 -5.85 0.47 9.50
N THR A 94 -6.07 -0.14 10.68
CA THR A 94 -5.94 -1.59 10.85
C THR A 94 -6.82 -2.40 9.91
N ALA A 95 -8.06 -1.97 9.60
CA ALA A 95 -8.92 -2.70 8.67
C ALA A 95 -8.39 -2.67 7.22
N LEU A 96 -7.75 -1.56 6.80
CA LEU A 96 -7.10 -1.49 5.49
C LEU A 96 -5.88 -2.40 5.41
N GLN A 97 -5.10 -2.46 6.50
CA GLN A 97 -3.94 -3.35 6.62
C GLN A 97 -4.38 -4.81 6.60
N ASP A 98 -5.44 -5.17 7.34
CA ASP A 98 -6.02 -6.52 7.33
C ASP A 98 -6.50 -6.94 5.94
N ALA A 99 -7.11 -6.03 5.18
CA ALA A 99 -7.50 -6.32 3.79
C ALA A 99 -6.29 -6.66 2.90
N VAL A 100 -5.19 -5.91 3.01
CA VAL A 100 -3.96 -6.19 2.25
C VAL A 100 -3.27 -7.45 2.74
N LYS A 101 -3.25 -7.72 4.05
CA LYS A 101 -2.72 -8.98 4.59
C LYS A 101 -3.53 -10.18 4.08
N CYS A 102 -4.86 -10.10 4.13
CA CYS A 102 -5.73 -11.14 3.60
C CYS A 102 -5.50 -11.37 2.10
N LEU A 103 -5.30 -10.30 1.33
CA LEU A 103 -4.95 -10.40 -0.09
C LEU A 103 -3.59 -11.08 -0.29
N SER A 104 -2.58 -10.70 0.49
CA SER A 104 -1.25 -11.30 0.49
C SER A 104 -1.31 -12.82 0.68
N ASP A 105 -2.06 -13.27 1.70
CA ASP A 105 -2.25 -14.69 2.00
C ASP A 105 -2.93 -15.46 0.85
N LEU A 106 -3.86 -14.83 0.14
CA LEU A 106 -4.57 -15.44 -0.98
C LEU A 106 -3.69 -15.65 -2.23
N ILE A 107 -2.70 -14.77 -2.45
CA ILE A 107 -1.89 -14.76 -3.66
C ILE A 107 -0.43 -15.17 -3.44
N GLY A 108 -0.03 -15.42 -2.18
CA GLY A 108 1.35 -15.72 -1.82
C GLY A 108 2.30 -14.56 -2.12
N ALA A 109 1.93 -13.33 -1.73
CA ALA A 109 2.76 -12.16 -1.98
C ALA A 109 4.00 -12.10 -1.08
N ARG A 110 5.05 -11.45 -1.57
CA ARG A 110 6.19 -11.03 -0.75
C ARG A 110 5.74 -9.90 0.17
N GLU A 111 5.72 -10.17 1.48
CA GLU A 111 5.29 -9.20 2.47
C GLU A 111 6.42 -8.25 2.86
N VAL A 112 6.12 -6.95 2.85
CA VAL A 112 7.06 -5.90 3.22
C VAL A 112 6.40 -4.90 4.17
N ALA A 113 7.20 -4.27 5.01
CA ALA A 113 6.81 -3.15 5.84
C ALA A 113 7.72 -1.98 5.54
N VAL A 114 7.13 -0.85 5.17
CA VAL A 114 7.88 0.40 4.98
C VAL A 114 7.88 1.17 6.29
N ILE A 115 9.08 1.51 6.76
CA ILE A 115 9.30 2.18 8.05
C ILE A 115 9.91 3.55 7.82
N ASP A 116 9.25 4.58 8.33
CA ASP A 116 9.83 5.91 8.50
C ASP A 116 10.13 6.10 10.00
N ARG A 117 11.42 6.27 10.33
CA ARG A 117 11.89 6.40 11.72
C ARG A 117 11.77 7.82 12.27
N ARG A 118 11.42 8.79 11.43
CA ARG A 118 11.33 10.20 11.82
C ARG A 118 10.11 10.42 12.75
N PRO A 119 10.09 11.47 13.56
CA PRO A 119 8.92 11.82 14.38
C PRO A 119 7.65 11.96 13.54
N ILE A 120 6.49 11.60 14.09
CA ILE A 120 5.23 11.56 13.33
C ILE A 120 4.82 12.94 12.78
N GLU A 121 5.18 14.00 13.48
CA GLU A 121 5.00 15.39 13.06
C GLU A 121 5.81 15.68 11.79
N GLU A 122 7.06 15.22 11.74
CA GLU A 122 7.92 15.38 10.59
C GLU A 122 7.44 14.55 9.39
N GLN A 123 6.99 13.31 9.63
CA GLN A 123 6.39 12.47 8.59
C GLN A 123 5.17 13.14 7.94
N ARG A 124 4.37 13.85 8.73
CA ARG A 124 3.19 14.57 8.23
C ARG A 124 3.55 15.84 7.48
N ALA A 125 4.54 16.58 7.97
CA ALA A 125 5.00 17.81 7.33
C ALA A 125 5.76 17.53 6.02
N ASN A 126 6.54 16.45 5.99
CA ASN A 126 7.41 16.06 4.89
C ASN A 126 7.18 14.58 4.51
N PRO A 127 6.03 14.24 3.92
CA PRO A 127 5.63 12.84 3.68
C PRO A 127 6.40 12.17 2.55
N PHE A 128 7.03 12.93 1.65
CA PHE A 128 7.78 12.41 0.49
C PHE A 128 9.25 12.16 0.82
N PHE A 129 9.48 11.43 1.91
CA PHE A 129 10.78 10.92 2.31
C PHE A 129 10.82 9.42 2.04
N VAL A 130 11.94 8.94 1.49
CA VAL A 130 12.12 7.51 1.21
C VAL A 130 12.55 6.83 2.51
N GLY A 131 11.67 6.03 3.09
CA GLY A 131 11.93 5.25 4.29
C GLY A 131 12.74 3.98 4.05
N GLU A 132 12.69 3.08 5.03
CA GLU A 132 13.32 1.75 4.97
C GLU A 132 12.29 0.69 4.55
N LEU A 133 12.70 -0.28 3.73
CA LEU A 133 11.89 -1.46 3.42
C LEU A 133 12.40 -2.66 4.22
N VAL A 134 11.51 -3.24 5.02
CA VAL A 134 11.77 -4.46 5.80
C VAL A 134 10.93 -5.59 5.21
N GLU A 135 11.55 -6.73 4.94
CA GLU A 135 10.82 -7.93 4.51
C GLU A 135 10.24 -8.66 5.72
N VAL A 136 8.96 -9.00 5.65
CA VAL A 136 8.22 -9.68 6.72
C VAL A 136 8.18 -11.16 6.38
N LEU A 137 9.05 -11.93 7.04
CA LEU A 137 9.10 -13.37 6.82
C LEU A 137 7.93 -14.08 7.51
N PRO A 138 7.31 -15.07 6.87
CA PRO A 138 6.25 -15.86 7.50
C PRO A 138 6.80 -16.60 8.73
N MET A 139 5.97 -16.70 9.78
CA MET A 139 6.27 -17.60 10.89
C MET A 139 6.27 -19.05 10.36
N ARG A 140 7.37 -19.77 10.59
CA ARG A 140 7.51 -21.18 10.28
C ARG A 140 6.75 -22.05 11.27
#